data_AF-A0A9E1TRI6-F1
#
_entry.id   AF-A0A9E1TRI6-F1
#
_cell.length_a   1.000
_cell.length_b   1.000
_cell.length_c   1.000
_cell.angle_alpha   90.00
_cell.angle_beta   90.00
_cell.angle_gamma   90.00
#
_symmetry.space_group_name_H-M   'P 1'
#
loop_
_entity.id
_entity.type
_entity.pdbx_description
1 polymer ?
#
loop_
_entity_poly.entity_id
_entity_poly.type
_entity_poly.pdbx_seq_one_letter_code
_entity_poly.pdbx_strand_id
1 'polypeptide(L)'
;MSTSDQLPLTDEQVTAFWSDGYVMMDGAVSATDLADLRASVASWVEESRSHDGPFGTTMDGRARFDVQPGHSAKQPALRRVASPQEVCNV
;
A
#
# COMPACT_ATOMS: atom_id res chain seq x y z
N MET A 1 25.73 28.49 9.78
CA MET A 1 25.00 28.45 8.48
C MET A 1 23.57 28.06 8.82
N SER A 2 22.65 29.02 8.70
CA SER A 2 21.23 28.80 9.00
C SER A 2 20.67 27.85 7.96
N THR A 3 20.31 26.64 8.36
CA THR A 3 19.35 25.82 7.62
C THR A 3 18.03 26.58 7.67
N SER A 4 17.72 27.33 6.61
CA SER A 4 16.36 27.80 6.41
C SER A 4 15.46 26.57 6.44
N ASP A 5 14.51 26.53 7.38
CA ASP A 5 13.46 25.54 7.43
C ASP A 5 12.72 25.61 6.10
N GLN A 6 13.06 24.71 5.18
CA GLN A 6 12.41 24.63 3.90
C GLN A 6 11.02 24.06 4.20
N LEU A 7 10.00 24.90 4.07
CA LEU A 7 8.61 24.50 4.25
C LEU A 7 8.35 23.24 3.39
N PRO A 8 7.63 22.25 3.93
CA PRO A 8 7.44 20.95 3.28
C PRO A 8 6.64 21.03 1.97
N LEU A 9 5.96 22.17 1.72
CA LEU A 9 5.22 22.47 0.50
C LEU A 9 5.64 23.83 -0.05
N THR A 10 5.63 23.97 -1.38
CA THR A 10 5.80 25.28 -2.04
C THR A 10 4.51 26.10 -1.95
N ASP A 11 4.61 27.43 -2.12
CA ASP A 11 3.43 28.31 -2.15
C ASP A 11 2.43 27.92 -3.24
N GLU A 12 2.93 27.43 -4.37
CA GLU A 12 2.09 26.90 -5.46
C GLU A 12 1.32 25.66 -5.01
N GLN A 13 1.97 24.72 -4.34
CA GLN A 13 1.33 23.52 -3.79
C GLN A 13 0.31 23.86 -2.70
N VAL A 14 0.60 24.85 -1.85
CA VAL A 14 -0.36 25.36 -0.86
C VAL A 14 -1.57 25.98 -1.54
N THR A 15 -1.36 26.78 -2.59
CA THR A 15 -2.45 27.39 -3.38
C THR A 15 -3.30 26.32 -4.06
N ALA A 16 -2.67 25.31 -4.68
CA ALA A 16 -3.36 24.18 -5.30
C ALA A 16 -4.21 23.40 -4.29
N PHE A 17 -3.68 23.14 -3.08
CA PHE A 17 -4.45 22.48 -2.02
C PHE A 17 -5.72 23.27 -1.65
N TRP A 18 -5.61 24.59 -1.48
CA TRP A 18 -6.77 25.41 -1.13
C TRP A 18 -7.81 25.50 -2.25
N SER A 19 -7.38 25.44 -3.51
CA SER A 19 -8.28 25.43 -4.67
C SER A 19 -8.94 24.07 -4.89
N ASP A 20 -8.14 23.01 -4.87
CA ASP A 20 -8.51 21.71 -5.44
C ASP A 20 -8.72 20.63 -4.38
N GLY A 21 -8.31 20.88 -3.14
CA GLY A 21 -8.43 19.95 -2.01
C GLY A 21 -7.35 18.84 -1.98
N TYR A 22 -6.36 18.89 -2.88
CA TYR A 22 -5.25 17.94 -2.92
C TYR A 22 -3.96 18.61 -3.44
N VAL A 23 -2.83 17.94 -3.25
CA VAL A 23 -1.52 18.34 -3.81
C VAL A 23 -0.96 17.18 -4.62
N MET A 24 -0.42 17.47 -5.81
CA MET A 24 0.38 16.51 -6.55
C MET A 24 1.83 16.59 -6.06
N MET A 25 2.36 15.45 -5.61
CA MET A 25 3.75 15.31 -5.23
C MET A 25 4.50 14.42 -6.23
N ASP A 26 5.29 15.05 -7.08
CA ASP A 26 6.22 14.34 -7.96
C ASP A 26 7.28 13.60 -7.15
N GLY A 27 7.50 12.34 -7.50
CA GLY A 27 8.52 11.51 -6.86
C GLY A 27 8.23 11.19 -5.38
N ALA A 28 6.98 11.30 -4.93
CA ALA A 28 6.59 10.95 -3.55
C ALA A 28 6.89 9.49 -3.17
N VAL A 29 7.00 8.62 -4.18
CA VAL A 29 7.41 7.22 -4.03
C VAL A 29 8.58 6.99 -4.99
N SER A 30 9.67 6.42 -4.50
CA SER A 30 10.81 6.10 -5.36
C SER A 30 10.45 4.98 -6.34
N ALA A 31 11.16 4.90 -7.48
CA ALA A 31 10.95 3.81 -8.44
C ALA A 31 11.22 2.43 -7.82
N THR A 32 12.19 2.37 -6.88
CA THR A 32 12.52 1.15 -6.13
C THR A 32 11.37 0.76 -5.21
N ASP A 33 10.89 1.68 -4.36
CA ASP A 33 9.79 1.39 -3.43
C ASP A 33 8.52 0.95 -4.17
N LEU A 34 8.25 1.56 -5.32
CA LEU A 34 7.12 1.17 -6.17
C LEU A 34 7.29 -0.25 -6.74
N ALA A 35 8.51 -0.63 -7.14
CA ALA A 35 8.80 -1.96 -7.63
C ALA A 35 8.65 -3.01 -6.51
N ASP A 36 9.17 -2.71 -5.31
CA ASP A 36 9.12 -3.59 -4.14
C ASP A 36 7.68 -3.77 -3.63
N LEU A 37 6.88 -2.70 -3.62
CA LEU A 37 5.45 -2.76 -3.29
C LEU A 37 4.70 -3.67 -4.27
N ARG A 38 4.97 -3.55 -5.58
CA ARG A 38 4.34 -4.40 -6.61
C ARG A 38 4.74 -5.86 -6.45
N ALA A 39 6.01 -6.13 -6.18
CA ALA A 39 6.50 -7.49 -5.93
C ALA A 39 5.84 -8.12 -4.69
N SER A 40 5.69 -7.35 -3.62
CA SER A 40 5.03 -7.80 -2.37
C SER A 40 3.55 -8.11 -2.58
N VAL A 41 2.82 -7.26 -3.33
CA VAL A 41 1.42 -7.55 -3.66
C VAL A 41 1.31 -8.79 -4.55
N ALA A 42 2.21 -8.95 -5.53
CA ALA A 42 2.22 -10.12 -6.40
C ALA A 42 2.50 -11.42 -5.63
N SER A 43 3.41 -11.40 -4.66
CA SER A 43 3.70 -12.59 -3.84
C SER A 43 2.51 -12.99 -2.98
N TRP A 44 1.77 -12.04 -2.39
CA TRP A 44 0.55 -12.35 -1.63
C TRP A 44 -0.59 -12.87 -2.52
N VAL A 45 -0.70 -12.38 -3.76
CA VAL A 45 -1.64 -12.95 -4.74
C VAL A 45 -1.25 -14.39 -5.06
N GLU A 46 0.03 -14.69 -5.22
CA GLU A 46 0.48 -16.07 -5.47
C GLU A 46 0.26 -16.98 -4.26
N GLU A 47 0.60 -16.53 -3.06
CA GLU A 47 0.33 -17.24 -1.80
C GLU A 47 -1.15 -17.58 -1.66
N SER A 48 -2.03 -16.63 -2.01
CA SER A 48 -3.48 -16.82 -1.88
C SER A 48 -4.01 -18.04 -2.62
N ARG A 49 -3.34 -18.53 -3.68
CA ARG A 49 -3.75 -19.75 -4.41
C ARG A 49 -3.87 -20.98 -3.53
N SER A 50 -3.17 -21.02 -2.40
CA SER A 50 -3.18 -22.13 -1.46
C SER A 50 -4.30 -22.04 -0.43
N HIS A 51 -5.18 -21.05 -0.54
CA HIS A 51 -6.22 -20.74 0.44
C HIS A 51 -7.59 -20.57 -0.21
N ASP A 52 -8.60 -21.30 0.27
CA ASP A 52 -9.98 -21.22 -0.24
C ASP A 52 -10.80 -20.06 0.40
N GLY A 53 -10.20 -19.28 1.29
CA GLY A 53 -10.86 -18.24 2.07
C GLY A 53 -9.87 -17.30 2.77
N PRO A 54 -10.35 -16.42 3.68
CA PRO A 54 -9.47 -15.53 4.44
C PRO A 54 -8.36 -16.29 5.19
N PHE A 55 -7.14 -15.74 5.18
CA PHE A 55 -5.95 -16.41 5.70
C PHE A 55 -4.94 -15.44 6.31
N GLY A 56 -3.91 -15.98 6.96
CA GLY A 56 -2.96 -15.22 7.76
C GLY A 56 -3.61 -14.60 9.01
N THR A 57 -2.79 -14.02 9.89
CA THR A 57 -3.27 -13.48 11.18
C THR A 57 -2.66 -12.11 11.46
N THR A 58 -3.48 -11.13 11.80
CA THR A 58 -3.07 -9.84 12.36
C THR A 58 -2.77 -9.96 13.85
N MET A 59 -2.11 -8.96 14.44
CA MET A 59 -1.81 -8.98 15.88
C MET A 59 -3.04 -9.15 16.79
N ASP A 60 -4.21 -8.71 16.33
CA ASP A 60 -5.48 -8.86 17.05
C ASP A 60 -6.26 -10.14 16.71
N GLY A 61 -5.64 -11.08 16.00
CA GLY A 61 -6.17 -12.42 15.75
C GLY A 61 -7.15 -12.53 14.58
N ARG A 62 -7.39 -11.45 13.83
CA ARG A 62 -8.25 -11.48 12.63
C ARG A 62 -7.47 -11.96 11.41
N ALA A 63 -8.19 -12.40 10.39
CA ALA A 63 -7.57 -12.77 9.12
C ALA A 63 -6.85 -11.56 8.50
N ARG A 64 -5.60 -11.74 8.10
CA ARG A 64 -4.81 -10.68 7.46
C ARG A 64 -5.25 -10.47 6.02
N PHE A 65 -5.41 -11.56 5.29
CA PHE A 65 -5.74 -11.56 3.89
C PHE A 65 -7.19 -11.99 3.70
N ASP A 66 -7.88 -11.28 2.82
CA ASP A 66 -9.27 -11.57 2.47
C ASP A 66 -9.36 -11.73 0.95
N VAL A 67 -10.02 -12.79 0.52
CA VAL A 67 -10.22 -13.13 -0.90
C VAL A 67 -11.64 -12.82 -1.33
N GLN A 68 -11.86 -12.52 -2.62
CA GLN A 68 -13.19 -12.26 -3.13
C GLN A 68 -13.94 -13.56 -3.50
N PRO A 69 -15.28 -13.54 -3.61
CA PRO A 69 -16.04 -14.67 -4.15
C PRO A 69 -15.53 -15.10 -5.53
N GLY A 70 -15.44 -16.41 -5.75
CA GLY A 70 -14.86 -16.99 -6.97
C GLY A 70 -13.34 -17.16 -6.95
N HIS A 71 -12.68 -16.82 -5.82
CA HIS A 71 -11.28 -17.15 -5.61
C HIS A 71 -11.01 -18.65 -5.76
N SER A 72 -9.92 -18.99 -6.45
CA SER A 72 -9.38 -20.34 -6.49
C SER A 72 -7.90 -20.33 -6.84
N ALA A 73 -7.22 -21.46 -6.68
CA ALA A 73 -5.85 -21.63 -7.15
C ALA A 73 -5.67 -21.28 -8.64
N LYS A 74 -6.68 -21.47 -9.49
CA LYS A 74 -6.62 -21.13 -10.93
C LYS A 74 -6.95 -19.67 -11.22
N GLN A 75 -7.74 -19.04 -10.34
CA GLN A 75 -8.17 -17.65 -10.44
C GLN A 75 -7.91 -16.96 -9.09
N PRO A 76 -6.63 -16.71 -8.74
CA PRO A 76 -6.29 -16.05 -7.50
C PRO A 76 -6.84 -14.63 -7.51
N ALA A 77 -7.33 -14.21 -6.36
CA ALA A 77 -8.26 -13.10 -6.26
C ALA A 77 -8.23 -12.51 -4.85
N LEU A 78 -7.03 -12.08 -4.43
CA LEU A 78 -6.82 -11.37 -3.18
C LEU A 78 -7.52 -10.00 -3.26
N ARG A 79 -8.36 -9.69 -2.27
CA ARG A 79 -9.19 -8.49 -2.24
C ARG A 79 -8.64 -7.43 -1.30
N ARG A 80 -8.20 -7.82 -0.10
CA ARG A 80 -7.73 -6.90 0.95
C ARG A 80 -6.57 -7.48 1.76
N VAL A 81 -5.71 -6.57 2.22
CA VAL A 81 -4.67 -6.81 3.23
C VAL A 81 -4.99 -5.95 4.43
N ALA A 82 -5.29 -6.57 5.57
CA ALA A 82 -5.52 -5.89 6.84
C ALA A 82 -4.18 -5.60 7.52
N SER A 83 -4.09 -4.44 8.17
CA SER A 83 -2.88 -3.97 8.87
C SER A 83 -1.59 -4.16 8.04
N PRO A 84 -1.49 -3.60 6.83
CA PRO A 84 -0.33 -3.80 5.95
C PRO A 84 0.99 -3.39 6.62
N GLN A 85 0.97 -2.40 7.52
CA GLN A 85 2.13 -1.99 8.30
C GLN A 85 2.76 -3.10 9.16
N GLU A 86 2.02 -4.15 9.51
CA GLU A 86 2.54 -5.29 10.28
C GLU A 86 3.32 -6.30 9.42
N VAL A 87 3.28 -6.18 8.09
CA VAL A 87 3.98 -7.06 7.13
C VAL A 87 4.90 -6.31 6.16
N CYS A 88 5.03 -4.99 6.32
CA CYS A 88 6.03 -4.21 5.62
C CYS A 88 7.41 -4.47 6.25
N ASN A 89 8.41 -4.84 5.44
CA ASN A 89 9.79 -4.75 5.85
C ASN A 89 10.20 -3.26 5.84
N VAL A 90 10.80 -2.80 6.93
CA VAL A 90 11.38 -1.44 7.06
C VAL A 90 12.82 -1.45 6.59
#